data_AF-A0AAN6WQB2-F1
#
_entry.id   AF-A0AAN6WQB2-F1
#
_cell.length_a   1.000
_cell.length_b   1.000
_cell.length_c   1.000
_cell.angle_alpha   90.00
_cell.angle_beta   90.00
_cell.angle_gamma   90.00
#
_symmetry.space_group_name_H-M   'P 1'
#
loop_
_entity.id
_entity.type
_entity.pdbx_description
1 polymer ?
#
loop_
_entity_poly.entity_id
_entity_poly.type
_entity_poly.pdbx_seq_one_letter_code
_entity_poly.pdbx_strand_id
1 'polypeptide(L)'
;MRKHQSFDNGRLWHFRGVVTSGRREDGRDVDNAFPLQLPGTSRLLMAYRSHRCERNEITPTWNYTHYRIRIAYFDEGMWWAEHLSEVEEREANGDPTKLNGLWEPFLRVDGKGVLQAFYSSENSDVDQDNLMRFSKDGGKTWSDERIVVSGGEIVTR
;
A
#
# COMPACT_ATOMS: atom_id res chain seq x y z
N MET A 1 10.45 6.39 1.94
CA MET A 1 9.31 7.09 2.57
C MET A 1 9.69 7.58 3.95
N ARG A 2 9.43 8.85 4.27
CA ARG A 2 9.78 9.49 5.55
C ARG A 2 8.52 9.99 6.26
N LYS A 3 8.51 9.90 7.59
CA LYS A 3 7.49 10.45 8.47
C LYS A 3 7.95 11.83 8.95
N HIS A 4 7.11 12.84 8.78
CA HIS A 4 7.31 14.18 9.33
C HIS A 4 6.09 14.56 10.17
N GLN A 5 6.29 15.39 11.19
CA GLN A 5 5.23 15.87 12.07
C GLN A 5 5.40 17.37 12.33
N SER A 6 4.28 18.08 12.38
CA SER A 6 4.21 19.46 12.83
C SER A 6 3.48 19.53 14.18
N PHE A 7 3.92 20.46 15.02
CA PHE A 7 3.30 20.79 16.31
C PHE A 7 2.76 22.24 16.34
N ASP A 8 2.84 22.93 15.21
CA ASP A 8 2.53 24.36 15.07
C ASP A 8 1.62 24.61 13.85
N ASN A 9 0.58 23.77 13.72
CA ASN A 9 -0.44 23.86 12.67
C ASN A 9 0.14 23.85 11.24
N GLY A 10 1.19 23.05 11.02
CA GLY A 10 1.81 22.87 9.71
C GLY A 10 2.84 23.92 9.33
N ARG A 11 3.18 24.86 10.22
CA ARG A 11 4.17 25.92 9.94
C ARG A 11 5.60 25.38 9.89
N LEU A 12 5.96 24.47 10.78
CA LEU A 12 7.23 23.76 10.80
C LEU A 12 7.00 22.24 10.82
N TRP A 13 7.84 21.53 10.06
CA TRP A 13 7.80 20.08 9.96
C TRP A 13 9.13 19.49 10.40
N HIS A 14 9.07 18.62 11.40
CA HIS A 14 10.22 17.91 11.91
C HIS A 14 10.24 16.50 11.34
N PHE A 15 11.42 16.04 10.95
CA PHE A 15 11.63 14.64 10.64
C PHE A 15 11.40 13.79 11.89
N ARG A 16 10.62 12.70 11.77
CA ARG A 16 10.23 11.84 12.89
C ARG A 16 10.39 10.35 12.61
N GLY A 17 10.98 9.98 11.48
CA GLY A 17 11.31 8.59 11.20
C GLY A 17 11.21 8.17 9.75
N VAL A 18 11.55 6.91 9.51
CA VAL A 18 11.55 6.27 8.18
C VAL A 18 10.55 5.13 8.19
N VAL A 19 9.65 5.11 7.20
CA VAL A 19 8.70 4.00 7.02
C VAL A 19 9.40 2.83 6.34
N THR A 20 10.01 3.13 5.20
CA THR A 20 10.77 2.18 4.39
C THR A 20 11.66 2.95 3.43
N SER A 21 12.69 2.30 2.91
CA SER A 21 13.49 2.77 1.80
C SER A 21 13.70 1.62 0.81
N GLY A 22 13.76 1.96 -0.46
CA GLY A 22 13.99 1.02 -1.52
C GLY A 22 14.13 1.79 -2.82
N ARG A 23 15.14 1.43 -3.59
CA ARG A 23 15.30 1.92 -4.96
C ARG A 23 15.20 0.75 -5.91
N ARG A 24 14.80 1.01 -7.16
CA ARG A 24 14.66 -0.05 -8.17
C ARG A 24 15.98 -0.77 -8.40
N GLU A 25 17.09 -0.03 -8.27
CA GLU A 25 18.46 -0.55 -8.29
C GLU A 25 18.74 -1.62 -7.24
N ASP A 26 18.02 -1.61 -6.11
CA ASP A 26 18.10 -2.64 -5.06
C ASP A 26 17.03 -3.73 -5.24
N GLY A 27 16.40 -3.79 -6.41
CA GLY A 27 15.27 -4.66 -6.71
C GLY A 27 13.96 -4.29 -6.00
N ARG A 28 13.79 -3.02 -5.61
CA ARG A 28 12.63 -2.56 -4.83
C ARG A 28 11.95 -1.34 -5.45
N ASP A 29 10.63 -1.38 -5.59
CA ASP A 29 9.85 -0.20 -5.97
C ASP A 29 8.84 0.11 -4.87
N VAL A 30 9.13 1.17 -4.11
CA VAL A 30 8.31 1.59 -2.96
C VAL A 30 7.68 2.96 -3.26
N ASP A 31 6.36 3.05 -3.18
CA ASP A 31 5.63 4.29 -3.50
C ASP A 31 4.24 4.36 -2.85
N ASN A 32 3.50 5.44 -3.11
CA ASN A 32 2.10 5.64 -2.72
C ASN A 32 1.85 5.42 -1.22
N ALA A 33 2.65 6.06 -0.37
CA ALA A 33 2.46 5.95 1.07
C ALA A 33 1.18 6.66 1.51
N PHE A 34 0.37 5.99 2.34
CA PHE A 34 -0.84 6.55 2.94
C PHE A 34 -0.82 6.38 4.47
N PRO A 35 -0.77 7.48 5.25
CA PRO A 35 -0.85 7.43 6.70
C PRO A 35 -2.29 7.34 7.22
N LEU A 36 -2.53 6.52 8.24
CA LEU A 36 -3.77 6.51 9.02
C LEU A 36 -3.47 6.29 10.51
N GLN A 37 -3.91 7.20 11.37
CA GLN A 37 -3.87 6.97 12.81
C GLN A 37 -5.06 6.11 13.22
N LEU A 38 -4.81 5.00 13.93
CA LEU A 38 -5.90 4.14 14.43
C LEU A 38 -6.69 4.90 15.51
N PRO A 39 -8.03 5.01 15.36
CA PRO A 39 -8.86 5.75 16.31
C PRO A 39 -8.67 5.28 17.76
N GLY A 40 -8.60 6.24 18.69
CA GLY A 40 -8.42 5.96 20.11
C GLY A 40 -7.01 5.51 20.52
N THR A 41 -6.03 5.52 19.60
CA THR A 41 -4.64 5.10 19.88
C THR A 41 -3.62 6.11 19.35
N SER A 42 -2.37 5.99 19.80
CA SER A 42 -1.22 6.70 19.22
C SER A 42 -0.59 5.98 18.02
N ARG A 43 -1.11 4.79 17.64
CA ARG A 43 -0.56 3.99 16.55
C ARG A 43 -0.88 4.62 15.20
N LEU A 44 0.18 4.88 14.43
CA LEU A 44 0.12 5.32 13.05
C LEU A 44 0.38 4.12 12.13
N LEU A 45 -0.61 3.75 11.32
CA LEU A 45 -0.43 2.84 10.20
C LEU A 45 0.07 3.59 8.98
N MET A 46 0.90 2.92 8.20
CA MET A 46 1.38 3.36 6.91
C MET A 46 1.06 2.25 5.90
N ALA A 47 0.08 2.47 5.03
CA ALA A 47 -0.08 1.65 3.84
C ALA A 47 0.86 2.14 2.74
N TYR A 48 1.42 1.24 1.94
CA TYR A 48 2.31 1.62 0.85
C TYR A 48 2.49 0.49 -0.17
N ARG A 49 2.85 0.88 -1.39
CA ARG A 49 3.32 -0.02 -2.44
C ARG A 49 4.72 -0.52 -2.10
N SER A 50 4.96 -1.83 -2.22
CA SER A 50 6.26 -2.44 -1.93
C SER A 50 6.59 -3.58 -2.88
N HIS A 51 6.82 -3.24 -4.15
CA HIS A 51 7.08 -4.24 -5.19
C HIS A 51 8.52 -4.74 -5.18
N ARG A 52 8.71 -5.91 -5.80
CA ARG A 52 10.00 -6.37 -6.28
C ARG A 52 10.08 -6.21 -7.78
N CYS A 53 11.25 -5.83 -8.24
CA CYS A 53 11.54 -5.69 -9.65
C CYS A 53 12.98 -6.11 -9.93
N GLU A 54 13.25 -6.46 -11.17
CA GLU A 54 14.58 -6.80 -11.66
C GLU A 54 14.89 -5.96 -12.89
N ARG A 55 16.18 -5.66 -13.08
CA ARG A 55 16.61 -4.91 -14.26
C ARG A 55 16.48 -5.80 -15.47
N ASN A 56 15.84 -5.30 -16.52
CA ASN A 56 15.86 -5.97 -17.80
C ASN A 56 17.29 -5.92 -18.38
N GLU A 57 17.83 -7.05 -18.81
CA GLU A 57 19.21 -7.14 -19.32
C GLU A 57 19.36 -6.56 -20.74
N ILE A 58 18.27 -6.48 -21.49
CA ILE A 58 18.26 -6.08 -22.92
C ILE A 58 17.85 -4.61 -23.08
N THR A 59 16.95 -4.12 -22.21
CA THR A 59 16.37 -2.77 -22.30
C THR A 59 16.58 -2.00 -21.00
N PRO A 60 16.58 -0.65 -20.99
CA PRO A 60 16.79 0.14 -19.77
C PRO A 60 15.58 0.14 -18.81
N THR A 61 14.67 -0.83 -18.93
CA THR A 61 13.44 -0.94 -18.14
C THR A 61 13.62 -1.88 -16.94
N TRP A 62 12.60 -1.89 -16.07
CA TRP A 62 12.52 -2.76 -14.91
C TRP A 62 11.30 -3.66 -15.07
N ASN A 63 11.48 -4.96 -14.86
CA ASN A 63 10.40 -5.93 -14.87
C ASN A 63 9.95 -6.15 -13.42
N TYR A 64 8.67 -5.96 -13.13
CA TYR A 64 8.13 -6.34 -11.83
C TYR A 64 8.09 -7.86 -11.70
N THR A 65 8.50 -8.37 -10.54
CA THR A 65 8.46 -9.79 -10.22
C THR A 65 7.40 -10.10 -9.18
N HIS A 66 7.14 -9.18 -8.25
CA HIS A 66 6.18 -9.37 -7.18
C HIS A 66 5.51 -8.07 -6.76
N TYR A 67 4.19 -8.07 -6.71
CA TYR A 67 3.34 -6.94 -6.33
C TYR A 67 2.88 -7.07 -4.88
N ARG A 68 2.89 -5.97 -4.10
CA ARG A 68 2.47 -5.94 -2.70
C ARG A 68 1.90 -4.59 -2.30
N ILE A 69 0.78 -4.64 -1.61
CA ILE A 69 0.27 -3.55 -0.77
C ILE A 69 0.53 -3.93 0.69
N ARG A 70 1.38 -3.16 1.37
CA ARG A 70 1.83 -3.46 2.73
C ARG A 70 1.36 -2.46 3.74
N ILE A 71 1.20 -2.93 4.97
CA ILE A 71 1.07 -2.11 6.17
C ILE A 71 2.36 -2.19 6.98
N ALA A 72 2.84 -1.02 7.38
CA ALA A 72 3.78 -0.86 8.47
C ALA A 72 3.16 0.02 9.55
N TYR A 73 3.72 0.05 10.74
CA TYR A 73 3.21 0.88 11.82
C TYR A 73 4.31 1.59 12.60
N PHE A 74 3.94 2.72 13.22
CA PHE A 74 4.68 3.35 14.30
C PHE A 74 3.79 3.43 15.52
N ASP A 75 4.35 3.06 16.67
CA ASP A 75 3.87 3.51 17.96
C ASP A 75 4.60 4.79 18.38
N GLU A 76 4.12 5.38 19.47
CA GLU A 76 4.70 6.58 20.05
C GLU A 76 6.20 6.41 20.34
N GLY A 77 7.00 7.41 19.97
CA GLY A 77 8.45 7.38 20.15
C GLY A 77 9.24 6.61 19.09
N MET A 78 8.59 5.84 18.20
CA MET A 78 9.31 5.06 17.18
C MET A 78 9.85 5.93 16.04
N TRP A 79 11.11 5.67 15.67
CA TRP A 79 11.83 6.29 14.55
C TRP A 79 11.86 5.43 13.28
N TRP A 80 11.58 4.14 13.40
CA TRP A 80 11.50 3.18 12.30
C TRP A 80 10.15 2.49 12.35
N ALA A 81 9.49 2.35 11.20
CA ALA A 81 8.27 1.58 11.15
C ALA A 81 8.57 0.09 11.24
N GLU A 82 7.71 -0.64 11.92
CA GLU A 82 7.71 -2.10 11.87
C GLU A 82 6.72 -2.59 10.82
N HIS A 83 7.09 -3.66 10.13
CA HIS A 83 6.16 -4.35 9.24
C HIS A 83 5.01 -4.96 10.05
N LEU A 84 3.78 -4.80 9.57
CA LEU A 84 2.59 -5.36 10.22
C LEU A 84 2.01 -6.53 9.41
N SER A 85 1.70 -6.30 8.14
CA SER A 85 1.03 -7.28 7.28
C SER A 85 1.04 -6.85 5.80
N GLU A 86 0.57 -7.75 4.95
CA GLU A 86 0.20 -7.54 3.56
C GLU A 86 -1.32 -7.42 3.46
N VAL A 87 -1.82 -6.32 2.88
CA VAL A 87 -3.21 -6.23 2.46
C VAL A 87 -3.46 -7.19 1.31
N GLU A 88 -2.53 -7.23 0.35
CA GLU A 88 -2.60 -8.07 -0.83
C GLU A 88 -1.19 -8.24 -1.40
N GLU A 89 -0.90 -9.41 -1.96
CA GLU A 89 0.31 -9.67 -2.72
C GLU A 89 0.08 -10.70 -3.83
N ARG A 90 0.88 -10.64 -4.89
CA ARG A 90 0.91 -11.66 -5.95
C ARG A 90 2.19 -11.59 -6.76
N GLU A 91 2.55 -12.72 -7.35
CA GLU A 91 3.59 -12.78 -8.39
C GLU A 91 3.13 -12.02 -9.64
N ALA A 92 4.09 -11.40 -10.34
CA ALA A 92 3.83 -10.85 -11.66
C ALA A 92 3.54 -12.00 -12.65
N ASN A 93 2.68 -11.75 -13.64
CA ASN A 93 2.26 -12.76 -14.63
C ASN A 93 3.42 -13.32 -15.49
N GLY A 94 4.62 -12.70 -15.44
CA GLY A 94 5.80 -13.09 -16.22
C GLY A 94 5.70 -12.77 -17.72
N ASP A 95 4.48 -12.70 -18.24
CA ASP A 95 4.13 -12.20 -19.56
C ASP A 95 3.89 -10.67 -19.50
N PRO A 96 4.75 -9.84 -20.13
CA PRO A 96 4.61 -8.39 -20.07
C PRO A 96 3.37 -7.85 -20.77
N THR A 97 2.64 -8.69 -21.53
CA THR A 97 1.36 -8.33 -22.16
C THR A 97 0.16 -8.61 -21.26
N LYS A 98 0.36 -9.32 -20.14
CA LYS A 98 -0.71 -9.69 -19.20
C LYS A 98 -0.47 -9.03 -17.85
N LEU A 99 -0.86 -7.77 -17.77
CA LEU A 99 -0.67 -6.98 -16.57
C LEU A 99 -1.53 -7.50 -15.42
N ASN A 100 -0.98 -7.48 -14.20
CA ASN A 100 -1.66 -7.92 -12.99
C ASN A 100 -1.20 -7.14 -11.74
N GLY A 101 -0.78 -5.88 -11.93
CA GLY A 101 -0.22 -5.04 -10.88
C GLY A 101 -1.18 -4.71 -9.73
N LEU A 102 -0.60 -4.35 -8.59
CA LEU A 102 -1.32 -3.81 -7.43
C LEU A 102 -0.82 -2.40 -7.16
N TRP A 103 -1.72 -1.44 -7.02
CA TRP A 103 -1.37 -0.02 -7.02
C TRP A 103 -2.07 0.74 -5.89
N GLU A 104 -1.51 1.91 -5.59
CA GLU A 104 -2.09 3.02 -4.81
C GLU A 104 -3.02 2.66 -3.64
N PRO A 105 -2.48 2.34 -2.46
CA PRO A 105 -3.32 2.05 -1.31
C PRO A 105 -3.89 3.31 -0.66
N PHE A 106 -5.11 3.18 -0.15
CA PHE A 106 -5.80 4.16 0.67
C PHE A 106 -6.45 3.47 1.88
N LEU A 107 -6.32 4.05 3.07
CA LEU A 107 -6.90 3.50 4.29
C LEU A 107 -8.05 4.35 4.81
N ARG A 108 -9.07 3.69 5.37
CA ARG A 108 -10.16 4.32 6.11
C ARG A 108 -10.58 3.44 7.28
N VAL A 109 -11.06 4.06 8.36
CA VAL A 109 -11.81 3.34 9.40
C VAL A 109 -13.28 3.71 9.28
N ASP A 110 -14.16 2.69 9.28
CA ASP A 110 -15.60 2.90 9.22
C ASP A 110 -16.20 3.30 10.58
N GLY A 111 -17.51 3.59 10.62
CA GLY A 111 -18.21 4.01 11.83
C GLY A 111 -18.28 2.94 12.94
N LYS A 112 -17.84 1.70 12.67
CA LYS A 112 -17.80 0.59 13.61
C LYS A 112 -16.37 0.22 14.02
N GLY A 113 -15.37 0.99 13.59
CA GLY A 113 -13.97 0.74 13.89
C GLY A 113 -13.31 -0.31 13.00
N VAL A 114 -13.96 -0.74 11.90
CA VAL A 114 -13.37 -1.67 10.93
C VAL A 114 -12.42 -0.90 10.03
N LEU A 115 -11.17 -1.35 9.94
CA LEU A 115 -10.18 -0.80 9.02
C LEU A 115 -10.45 -1.32 7.62
N GLN A 116 -10.44 -0.46 6.63
CA GLN A 116 -10.62 -0.75 5.21
C GLN A 116 -9.39 -0.29 4.45
N ALA A 117 -8.86 -1.16 3.59
CA ALA A 117 -7.79 -0.84 2.66
C ALA A 117 -8.35 -0.95 1.25
N PHE A 118 -8.33 0.19 0.56
CA PHE A 118 -8.65 0.31 -0.85
C PHE A 118 -7.36 0.28 -1.64
N TYR A 119 -7.35 -0.35 -2.80
CA TYR A 119 -6.20 -0.40 -3.70
C TYR A 119 -6.67 -0.67 -5.12
N SER A 120 -5.84 -0.29 -6.08
CA SER A 120 -6.07 -0.58 -7.48
C SER A 120 -5.48 -1.94 -7.85
N SER A 121 -6.23 -2.76 -8.58
CA SER A 121 -5.81 -4.04 -9.14
C SER A 121 -5.90 -3.94 -10.65
N GLU A 122 -4.75 -3.95 -11.31
CA GLU A 122 -4.68 -3.97 -12.77
C GLU A 122 -5.01 -5.38 -13.27
N ASN A 123 -5.86 -5.45 -14.28
CA ASN A 123 -6.31 -6.71 -14.89
C ASN A 123 -5.81 -6.82 -16.34
N SER A 124 -5.59 -5.68 -17.00
CA SER A 124 -5.02 -5.55 -18.36
C SER A 124 -4.50 -4.13 -18.59
N ASP A 125 -4.05 -3.83 -19.81
CA ASP A 125 -3.64 -2.49 -20.23
C ASP A 125 -4.79 -1.48 -20.34
N VAL A 126 -6.04 -1.96 -20.36
CA VAL A 126 -7.25 -1.13 -20.48
C VAL A 126 -8.23 -1.32 -19.32
N ASP A 127 -7.87 -2.13 -18.31
CA ASP A 127 -8.75 -2.43 -17.18
C ASP A 127 -8.00 -2.46 -15.85
N GLN A 128 -8.54 -1.70 -14.89
CA GLN A 128 -8.04 -1.58 -13.54
C GLN A 128 -9.21 -1.36 -12.59
N ASP A 129 -9.42 -2.32 -11.70
CA ASP A 129 -10.45 -2.26 -10.67
C ASP A 129 -9.91 -1.58 -9.42
N ASN A 130 -10.79 -0.89 -8.69
CA ASN A 130 -10.53 -0.54 -7.31
C ASN A 130 -11.18 -1.57 -6.40
N LEU A 131 -10.36 -2.24 -5.61
CA LEU A 131 -10.77 -3.27 -4.67
C LEU A 131 -10.68 -2.74 -3.24
N MET A 132 -11.43 -3.38 -2.34
CA MET A 132 -11.34 -3.16 -0.90
C MET A 132 -11.22 -4.49 -0.17
N ARG A 133 -10.31 -4.53 0.81
CA ARG A 133 -10.25 -5.55 1.86
C ARG A 133 -10.41 -4.88 3.21
N PHE A 134 -10.96 -5.58 4.18
CA PHE A 134 -11.18 -5.04 5.52
C PHE A 134 -10.51 -5.86 6.61
N SER A 135 -10.21 -5.22 7.73
CA SER A 135 -9.57 -5.78 8.90
C SER A 135 -10.35 -5.41 10.16
N LYS A 136 -10.57 -6.40 11.02
CA LYS A 136 -11.25 -6.26 12.32
C LYS A 136 -10.27 -6.22 13.50
N ASP A 137 -8.97 -6.31 13.24
CA ASP A 137 -7.91 -6.46 14.25
C ASP A 137 -6.79 -5.40 14.11
N GLY A 138 -7.14 -4.25 13.52
CA GLY A 138 -6.21 -3.12 13.35
C GLY A 138 -5.18 -3.32 12.26
N GLY A 139 -5.49 -4.14 11.25
CA GLY A 139 -4.64 -4.37 10.08
C GLY A 139 -3.67 -5.53 10.25
N LYS A 140 -3.86 -6.43 11.22
CA LYS A 140 -3.01 -7.64 11.36
C LYS A 140 -3.44 -8.71 10.37
N THR A 141 -4.74 -8.88 10.18
CA THR A 141 -5.33 -9.79 9.20
C THR A 141 -6.37 -9.06 8.35
N TRP A 142 -6.61 -9.59 7.14
CA TRP A 142 -7.50 -9.00 6.13
C TRP A 142 -8.52 -10.03 5.66
N SER A 143 -9.71 -9.57 5.28
CA SER A 143 -10.77 -10.41 4.70
C SER A 143 -10.26 -11.22 3.52
N ASP A 144 -10.62 -12.50 3.41
CA ASP A 144 -10.26 -13.33 2.24
C ASP A 144 -10.92 -12.79 0.95
N GLU A 145 -12.14 -12.29 1.09
CA GLU A 145 -12.88 -11.66 -0.01
C GLU A 145 -12.27 -10.31 -0.40
N ARG A 146 -12.15 -10.10 -1.71
CA ARG A 146 -11.85 -8.81 -2.34
C ARG A 146 -13.15 -8.20 -2.84
N ILE A 147 -13.52 -7.05 -2.30
CA ILE A 147 -14.76 -6.36 -2.66
C ILE A 147 -14.45 -5.39 -3.80
N VAL A 148 -15.11 -5.53 -4.95
CA VAL A 148 -14.97 -4.57 -6.06
C VAL A 148 -15.74 -3.29 -5.73
N VAL A 149 -15.07 -2.15 -5.77
CA VAL A 149 -15.61 -0.82 -5.41
C VAL A 149 -15.92 0.01 -6.64
N SER A 150 -15.05 -0.03 -7.65
CA SER A 150 -15.25 0.54 -8.99
C SER A 150 -14.41 -0.25 -10.00
N GLY A 151 -14.80 -0.24 -11.27
CA GLY A 151 -14.15 -1.06 -12.29
C GLY A 151 -14.98 -1.21 -13.55
N GLY A 152 -14.38 -1.72 -14.63
CA GLY A 152 -15.03 -1.88 -15.94
C GLY A 152 -16.24 -2.83 -15.93
N GLU A 153 -16.29 -3.73 -14.94
CA GLU A 153 -17.33 -4.75 -14.80
C GLU A 153 -18.47 -4.35 -13.85
N ILE A 154 -18.39 -3.19 -13.17
CA ILE A 154 -19.46 -2.74 -12.28
C ILE A 154 -20.59 -2.09 -13.08
N VAL A 155 -21.74 -2.75 -13.13
CA VAL A 155 -22.99 -2.11 -13.54
C VAL A 155 -23.51 -1.31 -12.36
N THR A 156 -23.52 0.02 -12.46
CA THR A 156 -24.20 0.88 -11.48
C THR A 156 -25.68 0.46 -11.41
N ARG A 157 -26.14 0.09 -10.22
CA ARG A 157 -27.56 -0.13 -9.93
C ARG A 157 -28.12 1.06 -9.16
#